data_AF-A0A935SL48-F1
#
_entry.id   AF-A0A935SL48-F1
#
_cell.length_a   1.000
_cell.length_b   1.000
_cell.length_c   1.000
_cell.angle_alpha   90.00
_cell.angle_beta   90.00
_cell.angle_gamma   90.00
#
_symmetry.space_group_name_H-M   'P 1'
#
loop_
_entity.id
_entity.type
_entity.pdbx_description
1 polymer ?
#
loop_
_entity_poly.entity_id
_entity_poly.type
_entity_poly.pdbx_seq_one_letter_code
_entity_poly.pdbx_strand_id
1 'polypeptide(L)'
;MINNTALHTPKPDKDITQTKRKRHKRRAAIEPVIGHLKHDYRMSRNYLKGTVGDAINVILAAATMNFKRMMNKWKVEFIFGP
;
A
#
# COMPACT_ATOMS: atom_id res chain seq x y z
N MET A 1 -22.52 -14.52 11.89
CA MET A 1 -21.72 -15.30 12.85
C MET A 1 -20.98 -16.36 12.06
N ILE A 2 -19.72 -16.62 12.37
CA ILE A 2 -18.99 -17.79 11.87
C ILE A 2 -18.46 -18.50 13.12
N ASN A 3 -18.77 -19.79 13.31
CA ASN A 3 -18.32 -20.60 14.44
C ASN A 3 -18.51 -19.90 15.81
N ASN A 4 -19.73 -19.45 16.14
CA ASN A 4 -20.07 -18.71 17.37
C ASN A 4 -19.32 -17.38 17.61
N THR A 5 -18.54 -16.88 16.64
CA THR A 5 -17.89 -15.58 16.74
C THR A 5 -18.76 -14.48 16.15
N ALA A 6 -19.04 -13.45 16.93
CA ALA A 6 -19.76 -12.26 16.49
C ALA A 6 -18.84 -11.36 15.66
N LEU A 7 -19.09 -11.28 14.35
CA LEU A 7 -18.37 -10.38 13.45
C LEU A 7 -18.94 -8.97 13.57
N HIS A 8 -18.17 -8.05 14.15
CA HIS A 8 -18.49 -6.64 14.19
C HIS A 8 -17.85 -5.94 12.97
N THR A 9 -18.62 -5.77 11.90
CA THR A 9 -18.19 -4.95 10.76
C THR A 9 -18.65 -3.50 10.94
N PRO A 10 -17.76 -2.50 10.78
CA PRO A 10 -18.15 -1.11 10.88
C PRO A 10 -19.14 -0.76 9.77
N LYS A 11 -20.31 -0.23 10.14
CA LYS A 11 -21.30 0.27 9.18
C LYS A 11 -20.90 1.67 8.72
N PRO A 12 -21.04 2.01 7.42
CA PRO A 12 -20.82 3.38 6.95
C PRO A 12 -21.77 4.35 7.67
N ASP A 13 -21.20 5.43 8.19
CA ASP A 13 -21.95 6.54 8.77
C ASP A 13 -22.71 7.28 7.66
N LYS A 14 -24.06 7.30 7.76
CA LYS A 14 -24.94 7.96 6.78
C LYS A 14 -24.82 9.48 6.86
N ASP A 15 -24.49 10.02 8.04
CA ASP A 15 -24.44 11.46 8.33
C ASP A 15 -22.99 11.98 8.31
N ILE A 16 -22.12 11.29 7.57
CA ILE A 16 -20.71 11.64 7.50
C ILE A 16 -20.50 13.06 6.95
N THR A 17 -19.88 13.91 7.76
CA THR A 17 -19.49 15.26 7.33
C THR A 17 -18.62 15.22 6.06
N GLN A 18 -18.74 16.26 5.23
CA GLN A 18 -17.94 16.36 3.99
C GLN A 18 -16.43 16.26 4.25
N THR A 19 -15.94 16.87 5.33
CA THR A 19 -14.53 16.82 5.76
C THR A 19 -14.08 15.39 6.05
N LYS A 20 -14.85 14.62 6.83
CA LYS A 20 -14.55 13.20 7.10
C LYS A 20 -14.58 12.38 5.80
N ARG A 21 -15.58 12.60 4.94
CA ARG A 21 -15.69 11.91 3.64
C ARG A 21 -14.48 12.17 2.74
N LYS A 22 -14.00 13.42 2.69
CA LYS A 22 -12.79 13.80 1.94
C LYS A 22 -11.55 13.10 2.49
N ARG A 23 -11.40 12.99 3.82
CA ARG A 23 -10.30 12.25 4.45
C ARG A 23 -10.35 10.75 4.11
N HIS A 24 -11.54 10.13 4.17
CA HIS A 24 -11.68 8.72 3.79
C HIS A 24 -11.34 8.46 2.32
N LYS A 25 -11.78 9.32 1.39
CA LYS A 25 -11.38 9.21 -0.03
C LYS A 25 -9.87 9.27 -0.22
N ARG A 26 -9.18 10.19 0.46
CA ARG A 26 -7.72 10.29 0.41
C ARG A 26 -7.04 9.02 0.91
N ARG A 27 -7.55 8.43 1.99
CA ARG A 27 -7.05 7.15 2.52
C ARG A 27 -7.29 5.99 1.56
N ALA A 28 -8.52 5.87 1.05
CA ALA A 28 -8.87 4.82 0.10
C ALA A 28 -8.00 4.83 -1.18
N ALA A 29 -7.50 6.00 -1.59
CA ALA A 29 -6.57 6.10 -2.72
C ALA A 29 -5.14 5.60 -2.41
N ILE A 30 -4.70 5.61 -1.14
CA ILE A 30 -3.34 5.17 -0.75
C ILE A 30 -3.28 3.71 -0.27
N GLU A 31 -4.38 3.16 0.26
CA GLU A 31 -4.42 1.77 0.75
C GLU A 31 -3.98 0.74 -0.30
N PRO A 32 -4.37 0.85 -1.60
CA PRO A 32 -3.90 -0.08 -2.63
C PRO A 32 -2.38 -0.04 -2.80
N VAL A 33 -1.77 1.15 -2.76
CA VAL A 33 -0.32 1.32 -2.88
C VAL A 33 0.41 0.69 -1.69
N ILE A 34 -0.13 0.87 -0.48
CA ILE A 34 0.38 0.21 0.74
C ILE A 34 0.25 -1.32 0.60
N GLY A 35 -0.87 -1.81 0.08
CA GLY A 35 -1.08 -3.23 -0.21
C GLY A 35 -0.02 -3.80 -1.16
N HIS A 36 0.25 -3.11 -2.27
CA HIS A 36 1.31 -3.50 -3.20
C HIS A 36 2.70 -3.47 -2.55
N LEU A 37 3.04 -2.42 -1.80
CA LEU A 37 4.32 -2.38 -1.05
C LEU A 37 4.46 -3.58 -0.10
N LYS A 38 3.39 -3.93 0.60
CA LYS A 38 3.33 -5.05 1.52
C LYS A 38 3.53 -6.40 0.83
N HIS A 39 2.84 -6.64 -0.28
CA HIS A 39 2.80 -7.94 -0.94
C HIS A 39 3.93 -8.12 -1.97
N ASP A 40 4.10 -7.15 -2.86
CA ASP A 40 4.95 -7.26 -4.04
C ASP A 40 6.39 -6.82 -3.77
N TYR A 41 6.60 -5.93 -2.79
CA TYR A 41 7.91 -5.32 -2.48
C TYR A 41 8.43 -5.67 -1.09
N ARG A 42 7.97 -6.79 -0.52
CA ARG A 42 8.45 -7.40 0.74
C ARG A 42 8.36 -6.52 1.99
N MET A 43 7.62 -5.40 1.95
CA MET A 43 7.46 -4.54 3.14
C MET A 43 6.81 -5.29 4.32
N SER A 44 6.03 -6.35 4.08
CA SER A 44 5.43 -7.17 5.15
C SER A 44 6.40 -8.06 5.91
N ARG A 45 7.65 -8.23 5.44
CA ARG A 45 8.67 -9.05 6.11
C ARG A 45 9.89 -8.21 6.39
N ASN A 46 10.09 -7.85 7.65
CA ASN A 46 11.28 -7.14 8.09
C ASN A 46 12.24 -8.11 8.82
N TYR A 47 13.48 -8.21 8.34
CA TYR A 47 14.55 -8.98 8.99
C TYR A 47 15.51 -8.10 9.79
N LEU A 48 15.34 -6.77 9.73
CA LEU A 48 16.13 -5.80 10.46
C LEU A 48 15.53 -5.56 11.85
N LYS A 49 16.40 -5.32 12.83
CA LYS A 49 15.98 -5.19 14.23
C LYS A 49 15.53 -3.77 14.57
N GLY A 50 14.40 -3.67 15.28
CA GLY A 50 13.90 -2.44 15.88
C GLY A 50 13.36 -1.41 14.88
N THR A 51 12.95 -0.26 15.42
CA THR A 51 12.29 0.83 14.66
C THR A 51 13.16 1.41 13.55
N VAL A 52 14.49 1.44 13.74
CA VAL A 52 15.44 1.83 12.70
C VAL A 52 15.41 0.84 11.54
N GLY A 53 15.36 -0.46 11.84
CA GLY A 53 15.19 -1.51 10.84
C GLY A 53 13.88 -1.40 10.07
N ASP A 54 12.78 -1.10 10.76
CA ASP A 54 11.47 -0.87 10.13
C ASP A 54 11.53 0.29 9.13
N ALA A 55 12.15 1.41 9.51
CA ALA A 55 12.32 2.57 8.64
C ALA A 55 13.14 2.22 7.39
N ILE A 56 14.25 1.49 7.55
CA ILE A 56 15.09 1.04 6.43
C ILE A 56 14.29 0.12 5.49
N ASN A 57 13.55 -0.85 6.03
CA ASN A 57 12.78 -1.79 5.22
C ASN A 57 11.71 -1.07 4.36
N VAL A 58 11.00 -0.10 4.95
CA VAL A 58 10.00 0.70 4.22
C VAL A 58 10.64 1.51 3.10
N ILE A 59 11.79 2.16 3.36
CA ILE A 59 12.52 2.94 2.34
C ILE A 59 12.97 2.05 1.18
N LEU A 60 13.54 0.87 1.48
CA LEU A 60 14.01 -0.07 0.45
C LEU A 60 12.86 -0.67 -0.37
N ALA A 61 11.74 -1.00 0.26
CA ALA A 61 10.55 -1.46 -0.45
C ALA A 61 10.02 -0.39 -1.42
N ALA A 62 9.94 0.86 -0.96
CA ALA A 62 9.52 1.99 -1.80
C ALA A 62 10.50 2.27 -2.94
N ALA A 63 11.81 2.23 -2.68
CA ALA A 63 12.85 2.38 -3.71
C ALA A 63 12.73 1.30 -4.78
N THR A 64 12.52 0.04 -4.38
CA THR A 64 12.34 -1.08 -5.30
C THR A 64 11.11 -0.90 -6.20
N MET A 65 10.00 -0.43 -5.64
CA MET A 65 8.79 -0.11 -6.41
C MET A 65 9.05 0.99 -7.46
N ASN A 66 9.79 2.04 -7.08
CA ASN A 66 10.18 3.11 -7.99
C ASN A 66 11.11 2.61 -9.11
N PHE A 67 12.12 1.81 -8.78
CA PHE A 67 13.02 1.22 -9.77
C PHE A 67 12.27 0.28 -10.72
N LYS A 68 11.39 -0.58 -10.20
CA LYS A 68 10.57 -1.47 -11.03
C LYS A 68 9.70 -0.67 -12.02
N ARG A 69 9.12 0.44 -11.57
CA ARG A 69 8.35 1.34 -12.45
C ARG A 69 9.22 1.92 -13.56
N MET A 70 10.43 2.37 -13.25
CA MET A 70 11.35 2.91 -14.25
C MET A 70 11.81 1.84 -15.24
N MET A 71 12.21 0.66 -14.74
CA MET A 71 12.58 -0.47 -15.57
C MET A 71 11.47 -0.87 -16.54
N ASN A 72 10.21 -0.82 -16.12
CA ASN A 72 9.08 -1.12 -17.01
C ASN A 72 8.94 -0.06 -18.11
N LYS A 73 9.20 1.22 -17.83
CA LYS A 73 9.23 2.27 -18.86
C LYS A 73 10.34 2.03 -19.88
N TRP A 74 11.56 1.78 -19.40
CA TRP A 74 12.69 1.48 -20.28
C TRP A 74 12.50 0.22 -21.10
N LYS A 75 11.85 -0.81 -20.54
CA LYS A 75 11.48 -2.01 -21.32
C LYS A 75 10.55 -1.68 -22.47
N VAL A 76 9.53 -0.84 -22.24
CA VAL A 76 8.61 -0.41 -23.29
C VAL A 76 9.35 0.40 -24.35
N GLU A 77 10.19 1.34 -23.93
CA GLU A 77 11.02 2.16 -24.82
C GLU A 77 12.03 1.32 -25.63
N PHE A 78 12.64 0.30 -25.02
CA PHE A 78 13.56 -0.58 -25.73
C PHE A 78 12.88 -1.48 -26.77
N ILE A 79 11.64 -1.92 -26.50
CA ILE A 79 10.92 -2.85 -27.38
C ILE A 79 10.14 -2.10 -28.48
N PHE A 80 9.56 -0.94 -28.15
CA PHE A 80 8.62 -0.22 -29.00
C PHE A 80 9.02 1.24 -29.25
N GLY A 81 10.20 1.65 -28.78
CA GLY A 81 10.76 2.95 -29.14
C GLY A 81 11.10 3.02 -30.63
N PRO A 82 11.22 4.25 -31.17
CA PRO A 82 11.68 4.46 -32.54
C PRO A 82 13.07 3.87 -32.79
#